data_AF-A0AAE0JW37-F1
#
_entry.id   AF-A0AAE0JW37-F1
#
_cell.length_a   1.000
_cell.length_b   1.000
_cell.length_c   1.000
_cell.angle_alpha   90.00
_cell.angle_beta   90.00
_cell.angle_gamma   90.00
#
_symmetry.space_group_name_H-M   'P 1'
#
loop_
_entity.id
_entity.type
_entity.pdbx_description
1 polymer ?
#
loop_
_entity_poly.entity_id
_entity_poly.type
_entity_poly.pdbx_seq_one_letter_code
_entity_poly.pdbx_strand_id
1 'polypeptide(L)'
;MDRLALPTESQPPQSQPERSSSPYSTSGDRRVRHSGSRAASSVPSNALDEFFVQIDNARRTSQIDDREFVLCSRVADWLRASPGNDPQNQLTNAERVLKAVYGDTFWDESTKWSLNPLLPRMRKEDEKCWLRTFAVLLLVGNKDAATHNLGKYIHRFFEQDKVDKHLAIAQSELKNIFFHLGLGETKAAKHFWDLQWQFCTQKAFHQPRNRIYMFKEMILPITKKVMRKQGGSGTIYIVEVPCECIPQSLAAKLHGKPYNTYDSDGNLLGQVHQFALKVLGHKASYHNETLAYRALENQDGIVQCFGDWIYSRSSSPRENEYHLLLEWGVYDLEEFFLLYPPQHTADGIVKFWEALSSIILALSKIHELVDGKDNWLG
;
A
#
# COMPACT_ATOMS: atom_id res chain seq x y z
N MET A 1 -19.77 -48.40 -20.54
CA MET A 1 -20.30 -47.44 -19.54
C MET A 1 -19.62 -47.78 -18.24
N ASP A 2 -18.48 -47.15 -17.97
CA ASP A 2 -17.84 -47.18 -16.65
C ASP A 2 -17.24 -45.78 -16.44
N ARG A 3 -17.75 -45.07 -15.43
CA ARG A 3 -17.29 -43.73 -15.05
C ARG A 3 -16.11 -43.88 -14.10
N LEU A 4 -14.91 -43.57 -14.57
CA LEU A 4 -13.74 -43.40 -13.71
C LEU A 4 -13.76 -41.98 -13.12
N ALA A 5 -13.75 -41.92 -11.79
CA ALA A 5 -13.74 -40.70 -11.01
C ALA A 5 -12.38 -39.97 -11.14
N LEU A 6 -12.44 -38.64 -11.22
CA LEU A 6 -11.27 -37.76 -11.18
C LEU A 6 -10.70 -37.69 -9.74
N PRO A 7 -9.37 -37.60 -9.55
CA PRO A 7 -8.79 -37.44 -8.23
C PRO A 7 -8.94 -36.00 -7.72
N THR A 8 -9.30 -35.91 -6.43
CA THR A 8 -9.44 -34.70 -5.63
C THR A 8 -8.07 -34.03 -5.42
N GLU A 9 -8.02 -32.71 -5.58
CA GLU A 9 -6.84 -31.88 -5.28
C GLU A 9 -6.45 -32.02 -3.80
N SER A 10 -5.26 -32.53 -3.54
CA SER A 10 -4.64 -32.58 -2.22
C SER A 10 -4.01 -31.22 -1.89
N GLN A 11 -4.48 -30.59 -0.81
CA GLN A 11 -3.82 -29.42 -0.22
C GLN A 11 -2.41 -29.77 0.27
N PRO A 12 -1.43 -28.85 0.19
CA PRO A 12 -0.10 -29.07 0.73
C PRO A 12 -0.13 -29.16 2.27
N PRO A 13 0.75 -29.97 2.88
CA PRO A 13 0.75 -30.19 4.32
C PRO A 13 1.13 -28.90 5.07
N GLN A 14 0.31 -28.58 6.08
CA GLN A 14 0.65 -27.56 7.08
C GLN A 14 1.82 -28.06 7.93
N SER A 15 2.94 -27.35 7.86
CA SER A 15 4.11 -27.56 8.72
C SER A 15 3.75 -27.25 10.18
N GLN A 16 3.84 -28.26 11.05
CA GLN A 16 3.77 -28.09 12.50
C GLN A 16 5.08 -27.46 13.02
N PRO A 17 5.04 -26.59 14.05
CA PRO A 17 6.24 -26.04 14.65
C PRO A 17 6.93 -27.10 15.52
N GLU A 18 8.18 -27.40 15.19
CA GLU A 18 9.07 -28.23 16.00
C GLU A 18 9.33 -27.57 17.36
N ARG A 19 9.10 -28.34 18.44
CA ARG A 19 9.53 -27.99 19.79
C ARG A 19 11.04 -28.21 19.90
N SER A 20 11.80 -27.13 19.83
CA SER A 20 13.21 -27.14 20.23
C SER A 20 13.35 -26.94 21.74
N SER A 21 13.67 -28.01 22.45
CA SER A 21 14.20 -27.97 23.81
C SER A 21 15.68 -27.59 23.79
N SER A 22 16.06 -26.52 24.49
CA SER A 22 17.41 -26.36 25.02
C SER A 22 17.40 -25.55 26.33
N PRO A 23 18.14 -25.96 27.37
CA PRO A 23 18.28 -25.22 28.61
C PRO A 23 19.52 -24.30 28.54
N TYR A 24 19.44 -23.09 29.09
CA TYR A 24 20.45 -22.50 29.97
C TYR A 24 19.99 -21.10 30.39
N SER A 25 19.79 -20.96 31.71
CA SER A 25 19.54 -19.71 32.41
C SER A 25 20.76 -18.79 32.35
N THR A 26 20.53 -17.48 32.20
CA THR A 26 21.20 -16.47 33.04
C THR A 26 20.30 -15.26 33.22
N SER A 27 20.32 -14.79 34.46
CA SER A 27 19.50 -13.75 35.08
C SER A 27 19.73 -12.36 34.49
N GLY A 28 18.64 -11.59 34.37
CA GLY A 28 18.67 -10.17 34.02
C GLY A 28 17.34 -9.51 34.35
N ASP A 29 17.20 -9.12 35.61
CA ASP A 29 16.05 -8.50 36.24
C ASP A 29 15.59 -7.21 35.51
N ARG A 30 14.33 -7.17 35.04
CA ARG A 30 13.61 -5.92 34.76
C ARG A 30 12.11 -6.12 34.96
N ARG A 31 11.65 -5.82 36.18
CA ARG A 31 10.23 -5.68 36.53
C ARG A 31 9.58 -4.61 35.66
N VAL A 32 8.78 -5.03 34.68
CA VAL A 32 7.71 -4.21 34.10
C VAL A 32 6.40 -4.66 34.74
N ARG A 33 5.79 -3.75 35.52
CA ARG A 33 4.46 -3.95 36.11
C ARG A 33 3.41 -3.93 34.99
N HIS A 34 2.85 -5.08 34.65
CA HIS A 34 1.60 -5.14 33.90
C HIS A 34 0.42 -5.09 34.87
N SER A 35 -0.11 -3.89 35.09
CA SER A 35 -1.47 -3.70 35.59
C SER A 35 -2.42 -3.70 34.39
N GLY A 36 -2.88 -4.89 34.00
CA GLY A 36 -3.96 -5.05 33.02
C GLY A 36 -5.30 -4.76 33.67
N SER A 37 -5.81 -3.54 33.48
CA SER A 37 -7.23 -3.24 33.64
C SER A 37 -7.85 -3.28 32.25
N ARG A 38 -8.62 -4.34 31.96
CA ARG A 38 -9.49 -4.40 30.78
C ARG A 38 -10.61 -3.38 30.99
N ALA A 39 -10.42 -2.17 30.47
CA ALA A 39 -11.53 -1.26 30.24
C ALA A 39 -12.41 -1.87 29.15
N ALA A 40 -13.66 -2.18 29.49
CA ALA A 40 -14.70 -2.40 28.50
C ALA A 40 -14.74 -1.14 27.62
N SER A 41 -14.46 -1.29 26.33
CA SER A 41 -14.53 -0.18 25.37
C SER A 41 -15.97 0.31 25.34
N SER A 42 -16.25 1.44 25.98
CA SER A 42 -17.48 2.19 25.76
C SER A 42 -17.58 2.49 24.28
N VAL A 43 -18.69 2.08 23.66
CA VAL A 43 -19.00 2.44 22.28
C VAL A 43 -18.94 3.97 22.19
N PRO A 44 -18.15 4.55 21.26
CA PRO A 44 -18.09 6.00 21.13
C PRO A 44 -19.49 6.54 20.84
N SER A 45 -19.93 7.57 21.58
CA SER A 45 -21.31 8.06 21.49
C SER A 45 -21.55 8.99 20.27
N ASN A 46 -20.48 9.38 19.56
CA ASN A 46 -20.53 10.27 18.40
C ASN A 46 -19.86 9.64 17.17
N ALA A 47 -20.48 9.82 16.00
CA ALA A 47 -19.99 9.34 14.71
C ALA A 47 -18.56 9.82 14.36
N LEU A 48 -18.15 10.99 14.85
CA LEU A 48 -16.79 11.49 14.70
C LEU A 48 -15.76 10.62 15.45
N ASP A 49 -16.09 10.21 16.67
CA ASP A 49 -15.20 9.36 17.47
C ASP A 49 -15.10 7.97 16.85
N GLU A 50 -16.23 7.42 16.38
CA GLU A 50 -16.24 6.18 15.59
C GLU A 50 -15.35 6.30 14.34
N PHE A 51 -15.43 7.42 13.62
CA PHE A 51 -14.58 7.67 12.45
C PHE A 51 -13.09 7.65 12.81
N PHE A 52 -12.67 8.32 13.89
CA PHE A 52 -11.26 8.31 14.29
C PHE A 52 -10.78 6.92 14.73
N VAL A 53 -11.62 6.14 15.41
CA VAL A 53 -11.32 4.72 15.69
C VAL A 53 -11.10 3.94 14.40
N GLN A 54 -11.92 4.15 13.38
CA GLN A 54 -11.74 3.47 12.09
C GLN A 54 -10.50 3.93 11.33
N ILE A 55 -10.14 5.22 11.42
CA ILE A 55 -8.86 5.70 10.90
C ILE A 55 -7.71 4.94 11.56
N ASP A 56 -7.70 4.85 12.89
CA ASP A 56 -6.61 4.19 13.62
C ASP A 56 -6.55 2.69 13.32
N ASN A 57 -7.69 2.00 13.18
CA ASN A 57 -7.76 0.62 12.73
C ASN A 57 -7.23 0.41 11.29
N ALA A 58 -7.34 1.45 10.45
CA ALA A 58 -6.85 1.46 9.08
C ALA A 58 -5.39 1.95 8.96
N ARG A 59 -4.78 2.47 10.03
CA ARG A 59 -3.38 2.90 10.01
C ARG A 59 -2.44 1.70 9.88
N ARG A 60 -1.38 1.90 9.12
CA ARG A 60 -0.24 0.98 8.97
C ARG A 60 1.04 1.78 9.00
N THR A 61 2.15 1.11 9.34
CA THR A 61 3.48 1.72 9.39
C THR A 61 4.35 1.14 8.29
N SER A 62 4.95 2.02 7.49
CA SER A 62 5.96 1.67 6.49
C SER A 62 7.20 1.09 7.15
N GLN A 63 7.67 -0.07 6.68
CA GLN A 63 8.91 -0.72 7.14
C GLN A 63 10.18 -0.17 6.47
N ILE A 64 10.05 0.91 5.68
CA ILE A 64 11.19 1.59 5.05
C ILE A 64 11.64 2.80 5.87
N ASP A 65 10.69 3.57 6.39
CA ASP A 65 10.91 4.90 6.97
C ASP A 65 10.04 5.21 8.19
N ASP A 66 9.35 4.20 8.73
CA ASP A 66 8.52 4.26 9.94
C ASP A 66 7.36 5.27 9.89
N ARG A 67 7.03 5.78 8.69
CA ARG A 67 5.89 6.69 8.51
C ARG A 67 4.57 5.93 8.42
N GLU A 68 3.56 6.50 9.03
CA GLU A 68 2.20 5.96 8.99
C GLU A 68 1.48 6.31 7.69
N PHE A 69 0.69 5.37 7.19
CA PHE A 69 -0.26 5.58 6.11
C PHE A 69 -1.60 4.90 6.42
N VAL A 70 -2.62 5.23 5.64
CA VAL A 70 -4.00 4.78 5.87
C VAL A 70 -4.47 3.89 4.72
N LEU A 71 -5.03 2.74 5.08
CA LEU A 71 -5.75 1.83 4.19
C LEU A 71 -7.09 2.46 3.77
N CYS A 72 -7.05 3.25 2.69
CA CYS A 72 -8.14 4.13 2.27
C CYS A 72 -9.42 3.39 1.89
N SER A 73 -9.34 2.18 1.35
CA SER A 73 -10.49 1.34 1.02
C SER A 73 -11.29 0.99 2.28
N ARG A 74 -10.61 0.61 3.37
CA ARG A 74 -11.28 0.31 4.65
C ARG A 74 -12.06 1.50 5.19
N VAL A 75 -11.44 2.67 5.19
CA VAL A 75 -12.08 3.91 5.66
C VAL A 75 -13.25 4.29 4.75
N ALA A 76 -13.07 4.21 3.43
CA ALA A 76 -14.11 4.55 2.47
C ALA A 76 -15.29 3.57 2.53
N ASP A 77 -15.02 2.28 2.70
CA ASP A 77 -16.06 1.24 2.81
C ASP A 77 -16.82 1.38 4.13
N TRP A 78 -16.14 1.71 5.23
CA TRP A 78 -16.82 2.07 6.48
C TRP A 78 -17.70 3.32 6.31
N LEU A 79 -17.17 4.38 5.68
CA LEU A 79 -17.93 5.62 5.41
C LEU A 79 -19.19 5.35 4.56
N ARG A 80 -19.12 4.42 3.61
CA ARG A 80 -20.27 4.03 2.77
C ARG A 80 -21.26 3.11 3.48
N ALA A 81 -20.82 2.37 4.49
CA ALA A 81 -21.67 1.43 5.21
C ALA A 81 -22.76 2.16 6.00
N SER A 82 -23.92 1.50 6.14
CA SER A 82 -25.04 1.96 6.96
C SER A 82 -25.17 1.03 8.18
N PRO A 83 -25.04 1.55 9.41
CA PRO A 83 -24.97 0.71 10.62
C PRO A 83 -26.33 0.20 11.14
N GLY A 84 -27.45 0.73 10.63
CA GLY A 84 -28.81 0.33 11.05
C GLY A 84 -29.30 -0.98 10.42
N ASN A 85 -30.45 -1.50 10.85
CA ASN A 85 -31.18 -2.55 10.11
C ASN A 85 -32.48 -2.02 9.49
N ASP A 86 -32.79 -0.74 9.70
CA ASP A 86 -34.01 -0.10 9.22
C ASP A 86 -33.80 0.45 7.80
N PRO A 87 -34.44 -0.13 6.76
CA PRO A 87 -34.28 0.30 5.37
C PRO A 87 -34.82 1.70 5.09
N GLN A 88 -35.71 2.24 5.93
CA GLN A 88 -36.40 3.51 5.66
C GLN A 88 -35.65 4.74 6.20
N ASN A 89 -34.62 4.57 7.04
CA ASN A 89 -33.95 5.70 7.69
C ASN A 89 -32.44 5.50 7.89
N GLN A 90 -31.81 4.71 7.02
CA GLN A 90 -30.41 4.35 7.14
C GLN A 90 -29.49 5.42 6.54
N LEU A 91 -29.04 6.34 7.39
CA LEU A 91 -27.88 7.17 7.05
C LEU A 91 -26.63 6.30 6.96
N THR A 92 -25.84 6.51 5.92
CA THR A 92 -24.46 6.03 5.82
C THR A 92 -23.61 6.65 6.93
N ASN A 93 -22.48 6.02 7.28
CA ASN A 93 -21.54 6.59 8.24
C ASN A 93 -20.99 7.95 7.77
N ALA A 94 -20.79 8.15 6.47
CA ALA A 94 -20.42 9.45 5.91
C ALA A 94 -21.49 10.52 6.20
N GLU A 95 -22.77 10.21 6.03
CA GLU A 95 -23.87 11.13 6.38
C GLU A 95 -23.93 11.40 7.88
N ARG A 96 -23.73 10.37 8.72
CA ARG A 96 -23.64 10.54 10.19
C ARG A 96 -22.50 11.49 10.58
N VAL A 97 -21.32 11.31 9.97
CA VAL A 97 -20.15 12.17 10.21
C VAL A 97 -20.38 13.58 9.67
N LEU A 98 -20.93 13.74 8.46
CA LEU A 98 -21.34 15.05 7.94
C LEU A 98 -22.35 15.73 8.88
N LYS A 99 -23.29 14.97 9.45
CA LYS A 99 -24.23 15.48 10.44
C LYS A 99 -23.56 15.97 11.71
N ALA A 100 -22.62 15.22 12.25
CA ALA A 100 -21.82 15.66 13.38
C ALA A 100 -20.96 16.92 13.05
N VAL A 101 -20.49 17.03 11.81
CA VAL A 101 -19.65 18.15 11.34
C VAL A 101 -20.44 19.43 11.13
N TYR A 102 -21.60 19.38 10.48
CA TYR A 102 -22.38 20.57 10.17
C TYR A 102 -23.37 20.96 11.28
N GLY A 103 -23.70 20.03 12.19
CA GLY A 103 -24.65 20.24 13.29
C GLY A 103 -26.12 20.16 12.85
N ASP A 104 -27.03 20.02 13.80
CA ASP A 104 -28.47 19.80 13.51
C ASP A 104 -29.16 20.99 12.83
N THR A 105 -28.69 22.22 13.07
CA THR A 105 -29.24 23.44 12.46
C THR A 105 -28.92 23.57 10.98
N PHE A 106 -27.95 22.82 10.47
CA PHE A 106 -27.48 22.84 9.09
C PHE A 106 -27.96 21.61 8.29
N TRP A 107 -28.95 20.88 8.82
CA TRP A 107 -29.70 19.83 8.11
C TRP A 107 -31.13 20.27 7.78
N ASP A 108 -31.36 21.57 7.68
CA ASP A 108 -32.61 22.12 7.16
C ASP A 108 -32.72 21.97 5.63
N GLU A 109 -33.89 22.25 5.07
CA GLU A 109 -34.11 22.11 3.62
C GLU A 109 -33.17 22.96 2.77
N SER A 110 -32.64 24.09 3.28
CA SER A 110 -31.79 25.01 2.52
C SER A 110 -30.36 24.48 2.35
N THR A 111 -29.86 23.76 3.35
CA THR A 111 -28.49 23.23 3.40
C THR A 111 -28.37 21.84 2.77
N LYS A 112 -29.49 21.10 2.72
CA LYS A 112 -29.65 19.91 1.89
C LYS A 112 -29.20 20.16 0.45
N TRP A 113 -29.43 21.35 -0.13
CA TRP A 113 -28.98 21.70 -1.49
C TRP A 113 -27.45 21.73 -1.66
N SER A 114 -26.70 22.12 -0.64
CA SER A 114 -25.24 22.20 -0.70
C SER A 114 -24.54 20.84 -0.53
N LEU A 115 -25.17 19.90 0.17
CA LEU A 115 -24.69 18.52 0.35
C LEU A 115 -25.25 17.54 -0.68
N ASN A 116 -26.37 17.88 -1.34
CA ASN A 116 -26.97 17.06 -2.40
C ASN A 116 -25.97 16.65 -3.51
N PRO A 117 -25.01 17.50 -3.94
CA PRO A 117 -24.01 17.10 -4.91
C PRO A 117 -23.01 16.06 -4.38
N LEU A 118 -22.80 15.99 -3.05
CA LEU A 118 -21.81 15.11 -2.44
C LEU A 118 -22.34 13.67 -2.27
N LEU A 119 -23.57 13.51 -1.77
CA LEU A 119 -24.08 12.20 -1.36
C LEU A 119 -24.11 11.15 -2.50
N PRO A 120 -24.60 11.46 -3.72
CA PRO A 120 -24.58 10.51 -4.82
C PRO A 120 -23.17 10.11 -5.28
N ARG A 121 -22.17 10.94 -4.96
CA ARG A 121 -20.77 10.83 -5.42
C ARG A 121 -19.89 10.02 -4.48
N MET A 122 -20.45 9.43 -3.42
CA MET A 122 -19.70 8.56 -2.50
C MET A 122 -19.40 7.18 -3.10
N ARG A 123 -19.98 6.82 -4.25
CA ARG A 123 -19.81 5.49 -4.89
C ARG A 123 -18.35 5.24 -5.26
N LYS A 124 -17.95 3.97 -5.23
CA LYS A 124 -16.55 3.55 -5.43
C LYS A 124 -16.03 3.89 -6.82
N GLU A 125 -16.92 3.88 -7.81
CA GLU A 125 -16.62 4.12 -9.22
C GLU A 125 -16.76 5.60 -9.62
N ASP A 126 -17.23 6.46 -8.72
CA ASP A 126 -17.42 7.87 -9.06
C ASP A 126 -16.10 8.63 -9.08
N GLU A 127 -15.75 9.20 -10.23
CA GLU A 127 -14.53 10.00 -10.38
C GLU A 127 -14.48 11.25 -9.48
N LYS A 128 -15.64 11.68 -8.95
CA LYS A 128 -15.78 12.80 -8.02
C LYS A 128 -15.95 12.34 -6.57
N CYS A 129 -15.57 11.10 -6.25
CA CYS A 129 -15.50 10.64 -4.87
C CYS A 129 -14.60 11.55 -4.03
N TRP A 130 -15.08 11.91 -2.84
CA TRP A 130 -14.50 12.95 -1.98
C TRP A 130 -14.14 12.44 -0.57
N LEU A 131 -14.32 11.15 -0.32
CA LEU A 131 -14.22 10.55 1.02
C LEU A 131 -12.81 10.64 1.60
N ARG A 132 -11.75 10.46 0.79
CA ARG A 132 -10.36 10.60 1.25
C ARG A 132 -10.04 12.06 1.57
N THR A 133 -10.47 12.97 0.71
CA THR A 133 -10.29 14.42 0.91
C THR A 133 -10.96 14.86 2.21
N PHE A 134 -12.18 14.39 2.45
CA PHE A 134 -12.89 14.63 3.70
C PHE A 134 -12.19 14.05 4.92
N ALA A 135 -11.69 12.82 4.83
CA ALA A 135 -10.92 12.21 5.91
C ALA A 135 -9.68 13.03 6.27
N VAL A 136 -8.95 13.56 5.27
CA VAL A 136 -7.81 14.45 5.52
C VAL A 136 -8.27 15.74 6.21
N LEU A 137 -9.35 16.39 5.76
CA LEU A 137 -9.89 17.59 6.41
C LEU A 137 -10.25 17.33 7.88
N LEU A 138 -10.93 16.22 8.17
CA LEU A 138 -11.28 15.83 9.53
C LEU A 138 -10.05 15.65 10.42
N LEU A 139 -9.01 14.99 9.91
CA LEU A 139 -7.77 14.78 10.65
C LEU A 139 -7.00 16.08 10.90
N VAL A 140 -6.98 17.01 9.94
CA VAL A 140 -6.37 18.33 10.15
C VAL A 140 -7.13 19.09 11.24
N GLY A 141 -8.46 19.11 11.18
CA GLY A 141 -9.30 19.81 12.14
C GLY A 141 -9.36 19.21 13.55
N ASN A 142 -8.91 17.97 13.74
CA ASN A 142 -8.78 17.33 15.05
C ASN A 142 -7.47 17.73 15.77
N LYS A 143 -6.38 17.97 15.02
CA LYS A 143 -5.06 18.24 15.61
C LYS A 143 -4.87 19.65 16.16
N ASP A 144 -5.69 20.62 15.74
CA ASP A 144 -5.51 22.03 16.12
C ASP A 144 -6.85 22.64 16.55
N ALA A 145 -6.93 22.98 17.85
CA ALA A 145 -8.09 23.59 18.48
C ALA A 145 -8.52 24.91 17.82
N ALA A 146 -7.60 25.65 17.19
CA ALA A 146 -7.92 26.87 16.45
C ALA A 146 -8.59 26.59 15.09
N THR A 147 -8.44 25.37 14.55
CA THR A 147 -8.99 24.96 13.26
C THR A 147 -10.12 23.93 13.41
N HIS A 148 -10.79 23.92 14.57
CA HIS A 148 -11.76 22.88 14.90
C HIS A 148 -12.73 22.65 13.74
N ASN A 149 -12.80 21.39 13.29
CA ASN A 149 -13.78 20.91 12.33
C ASN A 149 -13.65 21.51 10.91
N LEU A 150 -12.49 21.30 10.28
CA LEU A 150 -12.30 21.62 8.86
C LEU A 150 -13.13 20.75 7.91
N GLY A 151 -13.71 19.65 8.39
CA GLY A 151 -14.63 18.82 7.61
C GLY A 151 -15.79 19.62 7.02
N LYS A 152 -16.22 20.71 7.67
CA LYS A 152 -17.29 21.60 7.18
C LYS A 152 -16.97 22.30 5.85
N TYR A 153 -15.73 22.26 5.39
CA TYR A 153 -15.30 22.86 4.13
C TYR A 153 -15.23 21.87 2.96
N ILE A 154 -15.65 20.62 3.15
CA ILE A 154 -15.61 19.61 2.07
C ILE A 154 -16.39 20.04 0.83
N HIS A 155 -17.52 20.74 0.99
CA HIS A 155 -18.30 21.26 -0.14
C HIS A 155 -17.48 22.26 -0.98
N ARG A 156 -16.63 23.09 -0.36
CA ARG A 156 -15.75 24.03 -1.06
C ARG A 156 -14.62 23.36 -1.81
N PHE A 157 -14.07 22.29 -1.24
CA PHE A 157 -13.10 21.44 -1.95
C PHE A 157 -13.77 20.82 -3.19
N PHE A 158 -14.97 20.27 -3.02
CA PHE A 158 -15.73 19.68 -4.12
C PHE A 158 -16.12 20.69 -5.21
N GLU A 159 -16.56 21.90 -4.85
CA GLU A 159 -16.85 23.00 -5.79
C GLU A 159 -15.64 23.39 -6.66
N GLN A 160 -14.43 23.27 -6.12
CA GLN A 160 -13.17 23.52 -6.82
C GLN A 160 -12.58 22.28 -7.50
N ASP A 161 -13.38 21.21 -7.63
CA ASP A 161 -13.00 19.89 -8.14
C ASP A 161 -11.81 19.28 -7.38
N LYS A 162 -11.60 19.63 -6.11
CA LYS A 162 -10.55 19.06 -5.24
C LYS A 162 -11.08 17.84 -4.51
N VAL A 163 -11.29 16.79 -5.29
CA VAL A 163 -11.77 15.46 -4.89
C VAL A 163 -10.63 14.44 -4.79
N ASP A 164 -10.94 13.19 -4.43
CA ASP A 164 -9.94 12.15 -4.10
C ASP A 164 -8.93 11.88 -5.22
N LYS A 165 -9.35 11.92 -6.48
CA LYS A 165 -8.47 11.72 -7.64
C LYS A 165 -7.40 12.82 -7.78
N HIS A 166 -7.61 13.99 -7.19
CA HIS A 166 -6.69 15.12 -7.25
C HIS A 166 -5.69 15.15 -6.09
N LEU A 167 -5.89 14.36 -5.04
CA LEU A 167 -4.87 14.18 -4.02
C LEU A 167 -3.65 13.46 -4.62
N ALA A 168 -2.40 13.76 -4.22
CA ALA A 168 -1.96 14.91 -3.45
C ALA A 168 -2.02 16.24 -4.23
N ILE A 169 -2.56 17.28 -3.59
CA ILE A 169 -2.71 18.67 -4.05
C ILE A 169 -1.42 19.45 -3.73
N ALA A 170 -0.99 20.31 -4.64
CA ALA A 170 0.20 21.14 -4.45
C ALA A 170 0.05 22.10 -3.26
N GLN A 171 1.14 22.36 -2.53
CA GLN A 171 1.11 23.20 -1.34
C GLN A 171 0.66 24.64 -1.63
N SER A 172 1.09 25.22 -2.75
CA SER A 172 0.69 26.56 -3.20
C SER A 172 -0.81 26.65 -3.45
N GLU A 173 -1.39 25.61 -4.06
CA GLU A 173 -2.82 25.52 -4.32
C GLU A 173 -3.63 25.38 -3.02
N LEU A 174 -3.18 24.52 -2.09
CA LEU A 174 -3.79 24.42 -0.77
C LEU A 174 -3.75 25.76 -0.03
N LYS A 175 -2.63 26.50 -0.06
CA LYS A 175 -2.56 27.84 0.53
C LYS A 175 -3.63 28.76 -0.03
N ASN A 176 -3.85 28.74 -1.35
CA ASN A 176 -4.87 29.55 -2.00
C ASN A 176 -6.30 29.16 -1.58
N ILE A 177 -6.60 27.85 -1.57
CA ILE A 177 -7.90 27.33 -1.11
C ILE A 177 -8.17 27.79 0.32
N PHE A 178 -7.25 27.54 1.25
CA PHE A 178 -7.41 27.91 2.67
C PHE A 178 -7.48 29.42 2.89
N PHE A 179 -6.77 30.22 2.09
CA PHE A 179 -6.88 31.68 2.10
C PHE A 179 -8.31 32.13 1.75
N HIS A 180 -8.89 31.61 0.66
CA HIS A 180 -10.26 31.92 0.26
C HIS A 180 -11.33 31.41 1.23
N LEU A 181 -11.01 30.41 2.06
CA LEU A 181 -11.87 29.94 3.15
C LEU A 181 -11.84 30.84 4.39
N GLY A 182 -11.03 31.91 4.40
CA GLY A 182 -10.89 32.81 5.55
C GLY A 182 -10.13 32.18 6.73
N LEU A 183 -9.41 31.08 6.50
CA LEU A 183 -8.68 30.35 7.55
C LEU A 183 -7.27 30.92 7.83
N GLY A 184 -6.91 32.04 7.19
CA GLY A 184 -5.61 32.68 7.33
C GLY A 184 -4.46 31.83 6.81
N GLU A 185 -3.24 32.35 6.93
CA GLU A 185 -2.08 31.76 6.27
C GLU A 185 -1.53 30.49 6.96
N THR A 186 -1.47 29.43 6.15
CA THR A 186 -0.47 28.34 6.09
C THR A 186 -0.52 27.14 7.04
N LYS A 187 -0.89 27.23 8.33
CA LYS A 187 -0.77 26.05 9.22
C LYS A 187 -1.67 24.88 8.79
N ALA A 188 -2.96 25.14 8.58
CA ALA A 188 -3.91 24.13 8.13
C ALA A 188 -3.57 23.60 6.72
N ALA A 189 -3.17 24.49 5.81
CA ALA A 189 -2.73 24.11 4.47
C ALA A 189 -1.48 23.21 4.51
N LYS A 190 -0.52 23.51 5.39
CA LYS A 190 0.67 22.69 5.61
C LYS A 190 0.31 21.34 6.22
N HIS A 191 -0.52 21.31 7.26
CA HIS A 191 -0.97 20.05 7.88
C HIS A 191 -1.74 19.18 6.90
N PHE A 192 -2.62 19.76 6.08
CA PHE A 192 -3.29 19.04 5.01
C PHE A 192 -2.26 18.48 4.03
N TRP A 193 -1.31 19.33 3.60
CA TRP A 193 -0.27 18.95 2.66
C TRP A 193 0.63 17.82 3.17
N ASP A 194 0.93 17.80 4.47
CA ASP A 194 1.68 16.72 5.13
C ASP A 194 0.83 15.43 5.23
N LEU A 195 -0.44 15.55 5.66
CA LEU A 195 -1.32 14.40 5.92
C LEU A 195 -1.84 13.69 4.67
N GLN A 196 -2.07 14.41 3.56
CA GLN A 196 -2.62 13.80 2.34
C GLN A 196 -1.75 12.64 1.80
N TRP A 197 -0.46 12.64 2.08
CA TRP A 197 0.45 11.58 1.65
C TRP A 197 0.17 10.25 2.35
N GLN A 198 -0.41 10.28 3.56
CA GLN A 198 -0.90 9.08 4.25
C GLN A 198 -2.05 8.41 3.48
N PHE A 199 -2.76 9.16 2.62
CA PHE A 199 -3.90 8.69 1.83
C PHE A 199 -3.58 8.49 0.34
N CYS A 200 -2.32 8.73 -0.07
CA CYS A 200 -1.90 8.74 -1.47
C CYS A 200 -0.76 7.76 -1.77
N THR A 201 -0.64 6.67 -1.00
CA THR A 201 0.48 5.74 -1.10
C THR A 201 0.63 5.08 -2.48
N GLN A 202 -0.46 4.93 -3.23
CA GLN A 202 -0.43 4.47 -4.63
C GLN A 202 0.48 5.33 -5.52
N LYS A 203 0.64 6.63 -5.22
CA LYS A 203 1.50 7.52 -6.01
C LYS A 203 2.98 7.14 -5.92
N ALA A 204 3.40 6.42 -4.89
CA ALA A 204 4.78 5.95 -4.76
C ALA A 204 5.19 5.00 -5.91
N PHE A 205 4.23 4.24 -6.45
CA PHE A 205 4.46 3.30 -7.57
C PHE A 205 4.10 3.87 -8.95
N HIS A 206 3.64 5.12 -9.01
CA HIS A 206 3.25 5.78 -10.26
C HIS A 206 4.30 6.77 -10.77
N GLN A 207 5.53 6.71 -10.24
CA GLN A 207 6.56 7.68 -10.60
C GLN A 207 6.98 7.53 -12.08
N PRO A 208 7.05 8.65 -12.83
CA PRO A 208 7.61 8.63 -14.18
C PRO A 208 9.06 8.14 -14.13
N ARG A 209 9.45 7.24 -15.04
CA ARG A 209 10.79 6.60 -15.09
C ARG A 209 11.99 7.57 -15.11
N ASN A 210 11.75 8.84 -15.42
CA ASN A 210 12.77 9.88 -15.45
C ASN A 210 13.02 10.54 -14.09
N ARG A 211 12.28 10.17 -13.04
CA ARG A 211 12.50 10.64 -11.67
C ARG A 211 13.09 9.53 -10.82
N ILE A 212 14.38 9.67 -10.55
CA ILE A 212 15.16 8.71 -9.77
C ILE A 212 14.98 8.96 -8.25
N TYR A 213 14.66 10.20 -7.86
CA TYR A 213 14.51 10.57 -6.46
C TYR A 213 13.05 10.53 -6.03
N MET A 214 12.81 9.82 -4.93
CA MET A 214 11.51 9.81 -4.28
C MET A 214 11.24 11.18 -3.65
N PHE A 215 10.03 11.70 -3.83
CA PHE A 215 9.59 12.88 -3.09
C PHE A 215 9.66 12.57 -1.59
N LYS A 216 10.24 13.48 -0.80
CA LYS A 216 10.41 13.30 0.64
C LYS A 216 9.08 13.01 1.33
N GLU A 217 7.99 13.52 0.79
CA GLU A 217 6.66 13.39 1.35
C GLU A 217 5.95 12.08 0.98
N MET A 218 6.36 11.41 -0.10
CA MET A 218 5.76 10.14 -0.53
C MET A 218 6.10 9.03 0.44
N ILE A 219 5.09 8.24 0.82
CA ILE A 219 5.25 7.09 1.72
C ILE A 219 5.19 5.81 0.90
N LEU A 220 6.19 4.94 1.07
CA LEU A 220 6.17 3.59 0.51
C LEU A 220 5.31 2.68 1.39
N PRO A 221 4.22 2.11 0.87
CA PRO A 221 3.29 1.31 1.66
C PRO A 221 3.77 -0.14 1.88
N ILE A 222 5.02 -0.30 2.32
CA ILE A 222 5.60 -1.62 2.61
C ILE A 222 5.31 -1.98 4.07
N THR A 223 4.46 -2.97 4.32
CA THR A 223 4.02 -3.37 5.67
C THR A 223 4.89 -4.44 6.31
N LYS A 224 5.69 -5.15 5.51
CA LYS A 224 6.64 -6.16 5.97
C LYS A 224 7.89 -6.11 5.12
N LYS A 225 9.06 -6.30 5.74
CA LYS A 225 10.36 -6.37 5.07
C LYS A 225 11.22 -7.43 5.75
N VAL A 226 11.47 -8.54 5.07
CA VAL A 226 12.27 -9.66 5.59
C VAL A 226 13.47 -9.86 4.69
N MET A 227 14.68 -9.85 5.26
CA MET A 227 15.89 -10.14 4.49
C MET A 227 15.85 -11.59 4.02
N ARG A 228 16.02 -11.82 2.72
CA ARG A 228 16.11 -13.17 2.14
C ARG A 228 17.55 -13.57 1.89
N LYS A 229 18.34 -12.67 1.29
CA LYS A 229 19.72 -12.93 0.87
C LYS A 229 20.53 -11.66 0.93
N GLN A 230 21.80 -11.80 1.29
CA GLN A 230 22.80 -10.74 1.17
C GLN A 230 23.93 -11.26 0.28
N GLY A 231 24.34 -10.46 -0.71
CA GLY A 231 25.40 -10.81 -1.65
C GLY A 231 26.29 -9.61 -1.96
N GLY A 232 27.31 -9.83 -2.80
CA GLY A 232 28.33 -8.81 -3.08
C GLY A 232 27.80 -7.53 -3.74
N SER A 233 26.71 -7.60 -4.51
CA SER A 233 26.14 -6.43 -5.18
C SER A 233 25.04 -5.72 -4.36
N GLY A 234 24.48 -6.38 -3.34
CA GLY A 234 23.41 -5.80 -2.53
C GLY A 234 22.66 -6.82 -1.68
N THR A 235 21.59 -6.35 -1.04
CA THR A 235 20.72 -7.14 -0.17
C THR A 235 19.34 -7.26 -0.77
N ILE A 236 18.79 -8.47 -0.79
CA ILE A 236 17.43 -8.76 -1.26
C ILE A 236 16.52 -8.99 -0.05
N TYR A 237 15.42 -8.27 -0.03
CA TYR A 237 14.34 -8.41 0.93
C TYR A 237 13.08 -8.91 0.22
N ILE A 238 12.30 -9.73 0.90
CA ILE A 238 10.88 -9.95 0.56
C ILE A 238 10.10 -8.83 1.25
N VAL A 239 9.30 -8.11 0.48
CA VAL A 239 8.42 -7.06 1.00
C VAL A 239 6.96 -7.35 0.69
N GLU A 240 6.08 -6.96 1.62
CA GLU A 240 4.63 -7.06 1.44
C GLU A 240 4.03 -5.67 1.26
N VAL A 241 3.15 -5.53 0.27
CA VAL A 241 2.44 -4.28 -0.03
C VAL A 241 0.93 -4.56 -0.08
N PRO A 242 0.09 -3.83 0.68
CA PRO A 242 -1.36 -3.96 0.59
C PRO A 242 -1.89 -3.72 -0.83
N CYS A 243 -2.82 -4.58 -1.28
CA CYS A 243 -3.33 -4.55 -2.65
C CYS A 243 -3.94 -3.19 -3.01
N GLU A 244 -4.63 -2.56 -2.07
CA GLU A 244 -5.23 -1.24 -2.29
C GLU A 244 -4.20 -0.11 -2.49
N CYS A 245 -2.95 -0.33 -2.11
CA CYS A 245 -1.87 0.62 -2.29
C CYS A 245 -1.13 0.41 -3.62
N ILE A 246 -1.48 -0.63 -4.39
CA ILE A 246 -0.89 -0.93 -5.70
C ILE A 246 -1.79 -0.31 -6.78
N PRO A 247 -1.24 0.56 -7.66
CA PRO A 247 -2.01 1.09 -8.78
C PRO A 247 -2.51 -0.03 -9.70
N GLN A 248 -3.69 0.14 -10.30
CA GLN A 248 -4.28 -0.85 -11.21
C GLN A 248 -3.34 -1.20 -12.38
N SER A 249 -2.58 -0.22 -12.88
CA SER A 249 -1.60 -0.41 -13.96
C SER A 249 -0.45 -1.35 -13.57
N LEU A 250 -0.04 -1.35 -12.30
CA LEU A 250 0.96 -2.28 -11.77
C LEU A 250 0.31 -3.63 -11.45
N ALA A 251 -0.87 -3.63 -10.82
CA ALA A 251 -1.60 -4.85 -10.47
C ALA A 251 -1.86 -5.74 -11.70
N ALA A 252 -2.16 -5.14 -12.86
CA ALA A 252 -2.37 -5.85 -14.12
C ALA A 252 -1.11 -6.57 -14.65
N LYS A 253 0.08 -6.22 -14.16
CA LYS A 253 1.36 -6.82 -14.54
C LYS A 253 1.86 -7.87 -13.53
N LEU A 254 1.18 -8.05 -12.40
CA LEU A 254 1.62 -8.99 -11.37
C LEU A 254 1.14 -10.40 -11.73
N HIS A 255 2.08 -11.34 -11.82
CA HIS A 255 1.75 -12.76 -12.03
C HIS A 255 1.34 -13.47 -10.73
N GLY A 256 1.87 -13.03 -9.59
CA GLY A 256 1.56 -13.59 -8.27
C GLY A 256 0.16 -13.18 -7.79
N LYS A 257 -0.65 -14.15 -7.37
CA LYS A 257 -1.95 -13.88 -6.73
C LYS A 257 -1.73 -13.22 -5.37
N PRO A 258 -2.60 -12.26 -4.97
CA PRO A 258 -2.56 -11.73 -3.62
C PRO A 258 -2.93 -12.81 -2.60
N TYR A 259 -2.46 -12.65 -1.36
CA TYR A 259 -2.84 -13.52 -0.25
C TYR A 259 -3.29 -12.70 0.97
N ASN A 260 -4.05 -13.35 1.84
CA ASN A 260 -4.56 -12.74 3.06
C ASN A 260 -3.45 -12.66 4.13
N THR A 261 -3.34 -11.50 4.76
CA THR A 261 -2.50 -11.28 5.94
C THR A 261 -3.37 -11.22 7.19
N TYR A 262 -2.80 -11.68 8.30
CA TYR A 262 -3.48 -11.76 9.60
C TYR A 262 -2.60 -11.16 10.68
N ASP A 263 -3.20 -10.59 11.71
CA ASP A 263 -2.49 -10.18 12.92
C ASP A 263 -2.19 -11.38 13.83
N SER A 264 -1.55 -11.13 14.97
CA SER A 264 -1.22 -12.16 15.97
C SER A 264 -2.45 -12.86 16.56
N ASP A 265 -3.62 -12.21 16.51
CA ASP A 265 -4.88 -12.72 17.04
C ASP A 265 -5.70 -13.43 15.95
N GLY A 266 -5.19 -13.51 14.71
CA GLY A 266 -5.82 -14.18 13.58
C GLY A 266 -6.87 -13.31 12.86
N ASN A 267 -6.94 -12.00 13.12
CA ASN A 267 -7.86 -11.12 12.41
C ASN A 267 -7.30 -10.74 11.03
N LEU A 268 -8.18 -10.72 10.02
CA LEU A 268 -7.82 -10.38 8.64
C LEU A 268 -7.36 -8.91 8.53
N LEU A 269 -6.08 -8.72 8.23
CA LEU A 269 -5.46 -7.40 7.98
C LEU A 269 -5.60 -6.92 6.53
N GLY A 270 -6.01 -7.81 5.63
CA GLY A 270 -6.28 -7.52 4.22
C GLY A 270 -5.44 -8.36 3.28
N GLN A 271 -5.60 -8.11 1.98
CA GLN A 271 -4.82 -8.78 0.94
C GLN A 271 -3.55 -8.00 0.63
N VAL A 272 -2.43 -8.71 0.43
CA VAL A 272 -1.14 -8.13 0.04
C VAL A 272 -0.56 -8.87 -1.16
N HIS A 273 0.31 -8.18 -1.89
CA HIS A 273 1.25 -8.80 -2.84
C HIS A 273 2.67 -8.81 -2.27
N GLN A 274 3.45 -9.80 -2.67
CA GLN A 274 4.88 -9.88 -2.40
C GLN A 274 5.68 -9.30 -3.56
N PHE A 275 6.77 -8.62 -3.20
CA PHE A 275 7.80 -8.14 -4.12
C PHE A 275 9.18 -8.48 -3.59
N ALA A 276 10.16 -8.55 -4.48
CA ALA A 276 11.56 -8.47 -4.10
C ALA A 276 11.96 -6.99 -4.02
N LEU A 277 12.54 -6.57 -2.91
CA LEU A 277 13.21 -5.28 -2.79
C LEU A 277 14.72 -5.53 -2.75
N LYS A 278 15.44 -5.10 -3.79
CA LYS A 278 16.90 -5.13 -3.82
C LYS A 278 17.45 -3.78 -3.42
N VAL A 279 18.34 -3.78 -2.44
CA VAL A 279 19.03 -2.59 -1.93
C VAL A 279 20.51 -2.71 -2.29
N LEU A 280 21.00 -1.77 -3.10
CA LEU A 280 22.36 -1.74 -3.60
C LEU A 280 23.20 -0.72 -2.81
N GLY A 281 24.47 -1.03 -2.56
CA GLY A 281 25.38 -0.17 -1.81
C GLY A 281 26.11 0.88 -2.67
N HIS A 282 26.05 0.77 -4.00
CA HIS A 282 26.84 1.58 -4.92
C HIS A 282 26.01 2.14 -6.07
N LYS A 283 26.18 3.44 -6.34
CA LYS A 283 25.48 4.17 -7.41
C LYS A 283 25.72 3.57 -8.80
N ALA A 284 26.95 3.15 -9.09
CA ALA A 284 27.31 2.58 -10.39
C ALA A 284 26.56 1.26 -10.63
N SER A 285 26.54 0.36 -9.65
CA SER A 285 25.78 -0.89 -9.71
C SER A 285 24.29 -0.62 -9.91
N TYR A 286 23.73 0.35 -9.18
CA TYR A 286 22.33 0.76 -9.36
C TYR A 286 22.06 1.28 -10.77
N HIS A 287 22.90 2.17 -11.29
CA HIS A 287 22.71 2.70 -12.63
C HIS A 287 22.74 1.60 -13.69
N ASN A 288 23.71 0.71 -13.61
CA ASN A 288 23.87 -0.39 -14.55
C ASN A 288 22.69 -1.36 -14.49
N GLU A 289 22.27 -1.77 -13.28
CA GLU A 289 21.12 -2.67 -13.13
C GLU A 289 19.81 -2.02 -13.59
N THR A 290 19.59 -0.73 -13.27
CA THR A 290 18.40 0.00 -13.72
C THR A 290 18.35 0.06 -15.25
N LEU A 291 19.48 0.33 -15.93
CA LEU A 291 19.54 0.32 -17.39
C LEU A 291 19.25 -1.07 -17.96
N ALA A 292 19.85 -2.12 -17.39
CA ALA A 292 19.60 -3.50 -17.80
C ALA A 292 18.11 -3.88 -17.66
N TYR A 293 17.48 -3.59 -16.53
CA TYR A 293 16.06 -3.89 -16.33
C TYR A 293 15.15 -3.08 -17.25
N ARG A 294 15.51 -1.83 -17.57
CA ARG A 294 14.74 -1.03 -18.53
C ARG A 294 14.84 -1.58 -19.95
N ALA A 295 16.01 -2.08 -20.35
CA ALA A 295 16.21 -2.72 -21.65
C ALA A 295 15.45 -4.06 -21.75
N LEU A 296 15.30 -4.77 -20.63
CA LEU A 296 14.60 -6.06 -20.53
C LEU A 296 13.10 -5.95 -20.18
N GLU A 297 12.53 -4.75 -20.21
CA GLU A 297 11.16 -4.57 -19.77
C GLU A 297 10.15 -5.31 -20.66
N ASN A 298 9.16 -5.96 -20.02
CA ASN A 298 8.12 -6.75 -20.68
C ASN A 298 8.68 -7.95 -21.48
N GLN A 299 9.88 -8.41 -21.16
CA GLN A 299 10.42 -9.65 -21.70
C GLN A 299 9.99 -10.85 -20.86
N ASP A 300 9.22 -11.76 -21.47
CA ASP A 300 8.82 -13.02 -20.83
C ASP A 300 10.03 -13.84 -20.39
N GLY A 301 9.91 -14.50 -19.22
CA GLY A 301 10.96 -15.32 -18.62
C GLY A 301 12.03 -14.53 -17.87
N ILE A 302 11.94 -13.20 -17.84
CA ILE A 302 12.83 -12.30 -17.09
C ILE A 302 12.07 -11.66 -15.93
N VAL A 303 12.70 -11.60 -14.76
CA VAL A 303 12.17 -10.88 -13.58
C VAL A 303 11.92 -9.42 -13.94
N GLN A 304 10.67 -8.98 -13.76
CA GLN A 304 10.30 -7.60 -14.05
C GLN A 304 10.76 -6.64 -12.95
N CYS A 305 11.22 -5.45 -13.33
CA CYS A 305 11.46 -4.33 -12.42
C CYS A 305 10.27 -3.37 -12.49
N PHE A 306 9.57 -3.22 -11.37
CA PHE A 306 8.38 -2.39 -11.26
C PHE A 306 8.65 -0.96 -10.80
N GLY A 307 9.85 -0.70 -10.28
CA GLY A 307 10.25 0.65 -9.90
C GLY A 307 11.69 0.70 -9.38
N ASP A 308 12.28 1.88 -9.48
CA ASP A 308 13.62 2.17 -8.99
C ASP A 308 13.63 3.54 -8.33
N TRP A 309 14.30 3.67 -7.18
CA TRP A 309 14.46 4.97 -6.51
C TRP A 309 15.71 5.05 -5.65
N ILE A 310 16.14 6.29 -5.43
CA ILE A 310 17.15 6.63 -4.43
C ILE A 310 16.46 7.16 -3.18
N TYR A 311 16.78 6.55 -2.04
CA TYR A 311 16.32 6.97 -0.73
C TYR A 311 17.47 7.61 0.05
N SER A 312 17.31 8.87 0.43
CA SER A 312 18.33 9.62 1.18
C SER A 312 17.90 9.73 2.65
N ARG A 313 18.57 9.01 3.56
CA ARG A 313 18.26 9.07 5.00
C ARG A 313 18.66 10.41 5.63
N SER A 314 19.66 11.08 5.06
CA SER A 314 20.09 12.41 5.49
C SER A 314 20.24 13.34 4.29
N SER A 315 20.66 14.58 4.53
CA SER A 315 21.07 15.52 3.47
C SER A 315 22.39 15.13 2.79
N SER A 316 23.10 14.10 3.30
CA SER A 316 24.37 13.65 2.75
C SER A 316 24.16 12.64 1.62
N PRO A 317 24.67 12.90 0.40
CA PRO A 317 24.60 11.94 -0.71
C PRO A 317 25.34 10.62 -0.45
N ARG A 318 26.20 10.57 0.58
CA ARG A 318 26.95 9.35 0.97
C ARG A 318 26.07 8.34 1.71
N GLU A 319 24.89 8.74 2.16
CA GLU A 319 23.94 7.90 2.88
C GLU A 319 22.71 7.55 2.01
N ASN A 320 22.87 7.67 0.70
CA ASN A 320 21.88 7.24 -0.27
C ASN A 320 21.83 5.72 -0.30
N GLU A 321 20.63 5.18 -0.13
CA GLU A 321 20.30 3.80 -0.45
C GLU A 321 19.68 3.74 -1.84
N TYR A 322 20.05 2.75 -2.63
CA TYR A 322 19.61 2.57 -4.00
C TYR A 322 18.69 1.35 -4.06
N HIS A 323 17.43 1.56 -4.44
CA HIS A 323 16.38 0.55 -4.33
C HIS A 323 15.83 0.16 -5.69
N LEU A 324 15.65 -1.15 -5.90
CA LEU A 324 14.92 -1.72 -7.03
C LEU A 324 13.77 -2.57 -6.47
N LEU A 325 12.55 -2.32 -6.95
CA LEU A 325 11.37 -3.13 -6.68
C LEU A 325 11.16 -4.09 -7.84
N LEU A 326 11.31 -5.38 -7.55
CA LEU A 326 11.31 -6.46 -8.52
C LEU A 326 10.13 -7.40 -8.28
N GLU A 327 9.76 -8.13 -9.31
CA GLU A 327 8.91 -9.30 -9.20
C GLU A 327 9.50 -10.32 -8.23
N TRP A 328 8.65 -10.88 -7.35
CA TRP A 328 9.06 -11.92 -6.42
C TRP A 328 8.95 -13.29 -7.07
N GLY A 329 10.11 -13.89 -7.36
CA GLY A 329 10.21 -15.32 -7.65
C GLY A 329 10.19 -16.10 -6.34
N VAL A 330 9.15 -16.91 -6.13
CA VAL A 330 8.94 -17.65 -4.86
C VAL A 330 10.11 -18.58 -4.56
N TYR A 331 10.72 -19.16 -5.60
CA TYR A 331 11.83 -20.08 -5.53
C TYR A 331 12.86 -19.69 -6.59
N ASP A 332 14.14 -19.95 -6.31
CA ASP A 332 15.10 -20.14 -7.39
C ASP A 332 15.02 -21.58 -7.95
N LEU A 333 15.71 -21.85 -9.06
CA LEU A 333 15.64 -23.16 -9.74
C LEU A 333 16.20 -24.29 -8.86
N GLU A 334 17.22 -24.02 -8.06
CA GLU A 334 17.82 -25.02 -7.17
C GLU A 334 16.83 -25.39 -6.06
N GLU A 335 16.26 -24.38 -5.39
CA GLU A 335 15.21 -24.56 -4.39
C GLU A 335 14.00 -25.31 -4.97
N PHE A 336 13.59 -24.97 -6.20
CA PHE A 336 12.49 -25.64 -6.86
C PHE A 336 12.77 -27.13 -7.08
N PHE A 337 13.94 -27.49 -7.60
CA PHE A 337 14.29 -28.89 -7.84
C PHE A 337 14.48 -29.71 -6.57
N LEU A 338 14.86 -29.07 -5.46
CA LEU A 338 14.95 -29.73 -4.16
C LEU A 338 13.57 -30.01 -3.55
N LEU A 339 12.61 -29.10 -3.74
CA LEU A 339 11.28 -29.18 -3.11
C LEU A 339 10.28 -30.00 -3.92
N TYR A 340 10.37 -29.98 -5.25
CA TYR A 340 9.39 -30.62 -6.13
C TYR A 340 10.02 -31.81 -6.85
N PRO A 341 9.44 -33.03 -6.70
CA PRO A 341 9.94 -34.19 -7.41
C PRO A 341 9.75 -34.03 -8.92
N PRO A 342 10.61 -34.67 -9.74
CA PRO A 342 10.46 -34.65 -11.19
C PRO A 342 9.11 -35.23 -11.62
N GLN A 343 8.52 -34.68 -12.68
CA GLN A 343 7.25 -35.16 -13.21
C GLN A 343 7.39 -36.59 -13.74
N HIS A 344 6.42 -37.47 -13.45
CA HIS A 344 6.46 -38.88 -13.85
C HIS A 344 5.50 -39.24 -14.98
N THR A 345 4.58 -38.34 -15.34
CA THR A 345 3.65 -38.55 -16.46
C THR A 345 4.27 -38.01 -17.74
N ALA A 346 3.99 -38.65 -18.88
CA ALA A 346 4.53 -38.21 -20.18
C ALA A 346 4.17 -36.74 -20.49
N ASP A 347 2.91 -36.35 -20.26
CA ASP A 347 2.45 -34.96 -20.43
C ASP A 347 3.17 -33.99 -19.47
N GLY A 348 3.35 -34.38 -18.21
CA GLY A 348 4.07 -33.57 -17.23
C GLY A 348 5.55 -33.38 -17.57
N ILE A 349 6.20 -34.43 -18.10
CA ILE A 349 7.59 -34.38 -18.55
C ILE A 349 7.73 -33.42 -19.75
N VAL A 350 6.84 -33.50 -20.74
CA VAL A 350 6.84 -32.60 -21.91
C VAL A 350 6.66 -31.15 -21.47
N LYS A 351 5.63 -30.86 -20.67
CA LYS A 351 5.37 -29.50 -20.14
C LYS A 351 6.53 -28.96 -19.31
N PHE A 352 7.17 -29.80 -18.52
CA PHE A 352 8.36 -29.43 -17.77
C PHE A 352 9.49 -28.98 -18.68
N TRP A 353 9.80 -29.75 -19.73
CA TRP A 353 10.86 -29.39 -20.68
C TRP A 353 10.52 -28.17 -21.51
N GLU A 354 9.26 -28.01 -21.93
CA GLU A 354 8.78 -26.79 -22.59
C GLU A 354 8.99 -25.56 -21.69
N ALA A 355 8.56 -25.63 -20.43
CA ALA A 355 8.76 -24.56 -19.47
C ALA A 355 10.25 -24.28 -19.20
N LEU A 356 11.08 -25.32 -19.03
CA LEU A 356 12.52 -25.15 -18.80
C LEU A 356 13.23 -24.56 -20.03
N SER A 357 12.80 -24.93 -21.24
CA SER A 357 13.37 -24.40 -22.49
C SER A 357 13.11 -22.90 -22.66
N SER A 358 12.09 -22.35 -21.99
CA SER A 358 11.83 -20.90 -22.00
C SER A 358 12.99 -20.08 -21.43
N ILE A 359 13.83 -20.68 -20.58
CA ILE A 359 15.06 -20.06 -20.08
C ILE A 359 16.01 -19.74 -21.23
N ILE A 360 16.13 -20.62 -22.22
CA ILE A 360 16.99 -20.40 -23.39
C ILE A 360 16.49 -19.21 -24.20
N LEU A 361 15.17 -19.08 -24.38
CA LEU A 361 14.57 -17.94 -25.06
C LEU A 361 14.83 -16.64 -24.29
N ALA A 362 14.70 -16.65 -22.97
CA ALA A 362 15.01 -15.52 -22.11
C ALA A 362 16.50 -15.10 -22.19
N LEU A 363 17.40 -16.08 -22.21
CA LEU A 363 18.84 -15.84 -22.39
C LEU A 363 19.17 -15.28 -23.77
N SER A 364 18.55 -15.80 -24.85
CA SER A 364 18.72 -15.26 -26.20
C SER A 364 18.37 -13.78 -26.25
N LYS A 365 17.24 -13.40 -25.64
CA LYS A 365 16.81 -12.01 -25.54
C LYS A 365 17.82 -11.12 -24.82
N ILE A 366 18.44 -11.60 -23.74
CA ILE A 366 19.51 -10.86 -23.04
C ILE A 366 20.72 -10.67 -23.96
N HIS A 367 21.14 -11.73 -24.67
CA HIS A 367 22.29 -11.66 -25.59
C HIS A 367 22.04 -10.77 -26.82
N GLU A 368 20.79 -10.70 -27.27
CA GLU A 368 20.34 -9.88 -28.40
C GLU A 368 20.07 -8.42 -28.02
N LEU A 369 20.28 -8.02 -26.76
CA LEU A 369 20.31 -6.61 -26.38
C LEU A 369 21.52 -5.92 -27.05
N VAL A 370 21.34 -5.57 -28.32
CA VAL A 370 22.28 -4.74 -29.08
C VAL A 370 21.97 -3.29 -28.75
N ASP A 371 22.88 -2.65 -28.03
CA ASP A 371 22.73 -1.23 -27.74
C ASP A 371 23.10 -0.39 -28.97
N GLY A 372 22.28 0.62 -29.25
CA GLY A 372 22.52 1.58 -30.34
C GLY A 372 23.77 2.44 -30.16
N LYS A 373 24.52 2.29 -29.05
CA LYS A 373 25.88 2.80 -28.81
C LYS A 373 26.59 1.94 -27.76
N ASP A 374 27.50 1.09 -28.22
CA ASP A 374 28.56 0.37 -27.51
C ASP A 374 28.16 -0.78 -26.56
N ASN A 375 28.81 -1.93 -26.79
CA ASN A 375 28.61 -3.23 -26.16
C ASN A 375 28.77 -3.20 -24.63
N TRP A 376 27.76 -3.70 -23.92
CA TRP A 376 27.74 -3.89 -22.45
C TRP A 376 28.64 -5.02 -21.93
N LEU A 377 29.19 -5.86 -22.82
CA LEU A 377 30.09 -6.95 -22.47
C LEU A 377 31.53 -6.55 -22.80
N GLY A 378 32.09 -5.66 -21.99
CA GLY A 378 33.50 -5.26 -21.99
C GLY A 378 34.01 -5.09 -20.58
#